data_AF-M0J5V3-F1
#
_entry.id   AF-M0J5V3-F1
#
_cell.length_a   1.000
_cell.length_b   1.000
_cell.length_c   1.000
_cell.angle_alpha   90.00
_cell.angle_beta   90.00
_cell.angle_gamma   90.00
#
_symmetry.space_group_name_H-M   'P 1'
#
loop_
_entity.id
_entity.type
_entity.pdbx_description
1 polymer ?
#
loop_
_entity_poly.entity_id
_entity_poly.type
_entity_poly.pdbx_seq_one_letter_code
_entity_poly.pdbx_strand_id
1 'polypeptide(L)'
;MNYRSFDHLSGDTQEWIVDLPDDLDLIVGIPRSGMLVSNLLSLHLNLPMTDIDGLREGRLLQTGERYDGEFDLSKFSKILVVDDTVYTGSEMTDAQSVIDGFDLSADVHYGAVYVDEGAERFVDTYAQTLAFPRVFEWNMMHHAFLRNSCVDLDGILCRDPTPEENDDGPEYREFISTVDPICVPSVKIGKIVTCRLEKYRSETAAWLDEHGIEYDELVMMQYPDKATRVAAGNHGEYKAGVYQCSDAKLFIESSHSQARTIAMHTNKPVYSKEQNRMLQQGYLSRVARNGRMSIEAVKSDPLRYVEQLRSDPVDFVKRASSVFL
;
A
#
# COMPACT_ATOMS: atom_id res chain seq x y z
N MET A 1 0.10 -13.51 0.53
CA MET A 1 0.19 -12.26 -0.24
C MET A 1 1.14 -11.36 0.52
N ASN A 2 2.29 -11.04 -0.07
CA ASN A 2 3.34 -10.29 0.59
C ASN A 2 3.07 -8.79 0.42
N TYR A 3 2.44 -8.20 1.43
CA TYR A 3 2.11 -6.78 1.46
C TYR A 3 3.25 -5.96 2.07
N ARG A 4 3.51 -4.77 1.51
CA ARG A 4 4.40 -3.77 2.09
C ARG A 4 3.71 -2.41 2.08
N SER A 5 3.69 -1.80 3.26
CA SER A 5 3.22 -0.43 3.49
C SER A 5 4.41 0.54 3.47
N PHE A 6 4.13 1.84 3.49
CA PHE A 6 5.16 2.85 3.70
C PHE A 6 5.96 2.63 4.99
N ASP A 7 5.31 2.18 6.07
CA ASP A 7 6.00 1.86 7.33
C ASP A 7 7.01 0.71 7.15
N HIS A 8 6.63 -0.33 6.40
CA HIS A 8 7.56 -1.42 6.09
C HIS A 8 8.72 -0.92 5.25
N LEU A 9 8.44 -0.17 4.17
CA LEU A 9 9.50 0.37 3.30
C LEU A 9 10.48 1.25 4.09
N SER A 10 9.98 2.12 4.96
CA SER A 10 10.80 2.98 5.80
C SER A 10 11.68 2.17 6.75
N GLY A 11 11.11 1.19 7.46
CA GLY A 11 11.86 0.35 8.39
C GLY A 11 12.90 -0.51 7.69
N ASP A 12 12.51 -1.16 6.60
CA ASP A 12 13.38 -2.03 5.80
C ASP A 12 14.53 -1.22 5.17
N THR A 13 14.26 0.00 4.70
CA THR A 13 15.30 0.92 4.18
C THR A 13 16.27 1.34 5.28
N GLN A 14 15.78 1.61 6.49
CA GLN A 14 16.64 1.98 7.61
C GLN A 14 17.54 0.81 8.04
N GLU A 15 17.02 -0.41 8.05
CA GLU A 15 17.80 -1.62 8.33
C GLU A 15 18.87 -1.85 7.25
N TRP A 16 18.53 -1.61 5.97
CA TRP A 16 19.44 -1.81 4.84
C TRP A 16 20.71 -0.94 4.88
N ILE A 17 20.67 0.22 5.53
CA ILE A 17 21.79 1.17 5.58
C ILE A 17 23.10 0.51 6.03
N VAL A 18 23.05 -0.48 6.92
CA VAL A 18 24.25 -1.15 7.44
C VAL A 18 25.00 -1.97 6.39
N ASP A 19 24.33 -2.32 5.29
CA ASP A 19 24.88 -3.11 4.19
C ASP A 19 25.30 -2.23 3.00
N LEU A 20 25.13 -0.91 3.11
CA LEU A 20 25.53 0.06 2.09
C LEU A 20 27.02 0.45 2.25
N PRO A 21 27.69 0.90 1.17
CA PRO A 21 29.04 1.45 1.28
C PRO A 21 29.10 2.67 2.22
N ASP A 22 30.11 2.73 3.09
CA ASP A 22 30.28 3.79 4.10
C ASP A 22 30.58 5.19 3.52
N ASP A 23 31.06 5.25 2.28
CA ASP A 23 31.57 6.43 1.57
C ASP A 23 30.67 6.83 0.39
N LEU A 24 29.39 6.45 0.41
CA LEU A 24 28.41 6.98 -0.53
C LEU A 24 28.36 8.51 -0.45
N ASP A 25 28.37 9.16 -1.61
CA ASP A 25 28.29 10.61 -1.71
C ASP A 25 27.11 11.12 -2.54
N LEU A 26 26.40 10.25 -3.28
CA LEU A 26 25.18 10.58 -4.02
C LEU A 26 24.19 9.41 -4.09
N ILE A 27 22.89 9.70 -3.92
CA ILE A 27 21.80 8.74 -4.15
C ILE A 27 21.04 9.10 -5.43
N VAL A 28 20.83 8.13 -6.31
CA VAL A 28 20.08 8.30 -7.56
C VAL A 28 18.84 7.41 -7.51
N GLY A 29 17.65 7.99 -7.50
CA GLY A 29 16.41 7.22 -7.54
C GLY A 29 16.00 6.91 -8.97
N ILE A 30 15.56 5.68 -9.23
CA ILE A 30 14.86 5.31 -10.47
C ILE A 30 13.41 5.78 -10.36
N PRO A 31 12.92 6.70 -11.22
CA PRO A 31 11.54 7.15 -11.14
C PRO A 31 10.53 6.03 -11.47
N ARG A 32 9.41 5.89 -10.76
CA ARG A 32 8.88 6.77 -9.71
C ARG A 32 9.11 6.24 -8.29
N SER A 33 9.01 4.93 -8.07
CA SER A 33 9.05 4.37 -6.72
C SER A 33 10.46 4.35 -6.12
N GLY A 34 11.51 4.17 -6.93
CA GLY A 34 12.89 4.35 -6.48
C GLY A 34 13.18 5.74 -5.91
N MET A 35 12.44 6.77 -6.35
CA MET A 35 12.53 8.11 -5.73
C MET A 35 12.04 8.14 -4.28
N LEU A 36 11.13 7.26 -3.89
CA LEU A 36 10.68 7.14 -2.51
C LEU A 36 11.81 6.58 -1.62
N VAL A 37 12.52 5.56 -2.13
CA VAL A 37 13.69 4.98 -1.46
C VAL A 37 14.85 5.98 -1.40
N SER A 38 15.11 6.70 -2.50
CA SER A 38 16.19 7.68 -2.54
C SER A 38 15.97 8.81 -1.53
N ASN A 39 14.73 9.28 -1.37
CA ASN A 39 14.38 10.25 -0.33
C ASN A 39 14.67 9.73 1.08
N LEU A 40 14.26 8.50 1.39
CA LEU A 40 14.49 7.91 2.71
C LEU A 40 16.00 7.80 3.00
N LEU A 41 16.78 7.25 2.07
CA LEU A 41 18.23 7.12 2.21
C LEU A 41 18.93 8.48 2.31
N SER A 42 18.57 9.44 1.45
CA SER A 42 19.10 10.80 1.47
C SER A 42 18.90 11.48 2.82
N LEU A 43 17.71 11.33 3.42
CA LEU A 43 17.40 11.90 4.73
C LEU A 43 18.14 11.21 5.88
N HIS A 44 18.26 9.88 5.85
CA HIS A 44 18.94 9.12 6.90
C HIS A 44 20.46 9.30 6.86
N LEU A 45 21.04 9.33 5.66
CA LEU A 45 22.48 9.45 5.44
C LEU A 45 22.96 10.91 5.32
N ASN A 46 22.01 11.85 5.20
CA ASN A 46 22.29 13.26 4.91
C ASN A 46 23.14 13.43 3.64
N LEU A 47 22.77 12.69 2.59
CA LEU A 47 23.42 12.70 1.27
C LEU A 47 22.56 13.42 0.24
N PRO A 48 23.17 14.11 -0.74
CA PRO A 48 22.41 14.66 -1.85
C PRO A 48 21.74 13.54 -2.66
N MET A 49 20.66 13.87 -3.35
CA MET A 49 19.98 12.94 -4.23
C MET A 49 19.62 13.56 -5.59
N THR A 50 19.45 12.71 -6.59
CA THR A 50 18.93 13.06 -7.91
C THR A 50 18.13 11.89 -8.51
N ASP A 51 17.63 12.05 -9.73
CA ASP A 51 17.08 10.99 -10.58
C ASP A 51 18.03 10.71 -11.76
N ILE A 52 17.71 9.73 -12.61
CA ILE A 52 18.59 9.35 -13.74
C ILE A 52 18.83 10.53 -14.71
N ASP A 53 17.78 11.31 -15.00
CA ASP A 53 17.90 12.47 -15.91
C ASP A 53 18.68 13.60 -15.26
N GLY A 54 18.46 13.87 -13.97
CA GLY A 54 19.22 14.82 -13.18
C GLY A 54 20.69 14.41 -13.03
N LEU A 55 21.00 13.12 -12.95
CA LEU A 55 22.37 12.62 -13.00
C LEU A 55 23.03 12.98 -14.34
N ARG A 56 22.34 12.77 -15.46
CA ARG A 56 22.83 13.15 -16.80
C ARG A 56 23.06 14.67 -16.92
N GLU A 57 22.14 15.45 -16.36
CA GLU A 57 22.14 16.92 -16.46
C GLU A 57 23.01 17.61 -15.40
N GLY A 58 23.59 16.87 -14.44
CA GLY A 58 24.32 17.46 -13.32
C GLY A 58 23.41 18.30 -12.41
N ARG A 59 22.16 17.86 -12.18
CA ARG A 59 21.18 18.53 -11.32
C ARG A 59 20.83 17.72 -10.09
N LEU A 60 20.86 18.33 -8.91
CA LEU A 60 20.37 17.72 -7.66
C LEU A 60 18.89 18.02 -7.43
N LEU A 61 18.22 17.10 -6.74
CA LEU A 61 16.86 17.26 -6.23
C LEU A 61 16.91 17.65 -4.75
N GLN A 62 17.49 18.82 -4.45
CA GLN A 62 17.66 19.33 -3.08
C GLN A 62 17.24 20.80 -2.97
N THR A 63 16.90 21.24 -1.75
CA THR A 63 16.54 22.62 -1.40
C THR A 63 17.31 23.07 -0.15
N GLY A 64 17.75 24.34 -0.12
CA GLY A 64 18.46 24.97 1.00
C GLY A 64 19.71 25.76 0.56
N GLU A 65 20.17 26.71 1.38
CA GLU A 65 21.31 27.62 1.10
C GLU A 65 22.65 26.93 0.75
N ARG A 66 22.75 25.60 0.91
CA ARG A 66 23.99 24.84 0.67
C ARG A 66 24.10 24.27 -0.75
N TYR A 67 23.02 24.15 -1.50
CA TYR A 67 22.99 23.41 -2.77
C TYR A 67 21.97 24.00 -3.76
N ASP A 68 22.11 25.28 -4.11
CA ASP A 68 21.32 25.95 -5.14
C ASP A 68 21.96 25.79 -6.53
N GLY A 69 21.70 24.67 -7.20
CA GLY A 69 21.93 24.56 -8.65
C GLY A 69 22.74 23.37 -9.12
N GLU A 70 23.26 23.52 -10.34
CA GLU A 70 24.10 22.55 -11.04
C GLU A 70 25.29 22.12 -10.19
N PHE A 71 25.62 20.84 -10.26
CA PHE A 71 26.76 20.26 -9.55
C PHE A 71 27.79 19.71 -10.52
N ASP A 72 29.02 19.60 -10.03
CA ASP A 72 30.09 18.96 -10.75
C ASP A 72 30.10 17.46 -10.42
N LEU A 73 29.67 16.63 -11.38
CA LEU A 73 29.62 15.17 -11.26
C LEU A 73 30.98 14.57 -10.85
N SER A 74 32.09 15.21 -11.23
CA SER A 74 33.44 14.73 -10.89
C SER A 74 33.77 14.80 -9.41
N LYS A 75 32.95 15.50 -8.60
CA LYS A 75 33.09 15.53 -7.14
C LYS A 75 32.52 14.31 -6.45
N PHE A 76 31.68 13.54 -7.14
CA PHE A 76 31.12 12.31 -6.63
C PHE A 76 32.03 11.15 -7.03
N SER A 77 32.30 10.31 -6.05
CA SER A 77 33.18 9.16 -6.14
C SER A 77 32.43 7.86 -5.99
N LYS A 78 31.29 7.85 -5.28
CA LYS A 78 30.50 6.65 -5.08
C LYS A 78 29.00 6.92 -5.04
N ILE A 79 28.33 6.42 -6.07
CA ILE A 79 26.92 6.68 -6.34
C ILE A 79 26.13 5.41 -6.05
N LEU A 80 24.99 5.53 -5.37
CA LEU A 80 24.02 4.45 -5.22
C LEU A 80 22.76 4.74 -6.05
N VAL A 81 22.50 3.91 -7.06
CA VAL A 81 21.28 3.91 -7.85
C VAL A 81 20.27 2.95 -7.20
N VAL A 82 19.08 3.43 -6.88
CA VAL A 82 18.07 2.67 -6.12
C VAL A 82 16.72 2.56 -6.79
N ASP A 83 16.09 1.41 -6.60
CA ASP A 83 14.66 1.20 -6.83
C ASP A 83 13.93 0.67 -5.58
N ASP A 84 12.59 0.70 -5.58
CA ASP A 84 11.80 0.07 -4.51
C ASP A 84 11.83 -1.46 -4.62
N THR A 85 11.72 -1.99 -5.82
CA THR A 85 11.72 -3.43 -6.06
C THR A 85 12.34 -3.85 -7.38
N VAL A 86 13.03 -4.99 -7.37
CA VAL A 86 13.48 -5.68 -8.58
C VAL A 86 12.75 -7.01 -8.72
N TYR A 87 12.07 -7.20 -9.85
CA TYR A 87 11.40 -8.47 -10.20
C TYR A 87 12.08 -9.16 -11.38
N THR A 88 11.84 -8.66 -12.60
CA THR A 88 12.46 -9.19 -13.83
C THR A 88 13.86 -8.66 -14.06
N GLY A 89 14.21 -7.52 -13.44
CA GLY A 89 15.46 -6.79 -13.65
C GLY A 89 15.42 -5.81 -14.82
N SER A 90 14.29 -5.67 -15.53
CA SER A 90 14.22 -4.84 -16.76
C SER A 90 14.58 -3.39 -16.48
N GLU A 91 13.88 -2.74 -15.54
CA GLU A 91 14.07 -1.33 -15.20
C GLU A 91 15.49 -1.06 -14.67
N MET A 92 16.02 -1.97 -13.85
CA MET A 92 17.39 -1.89 -13.34
C MET A 92 18.44 -2.04 -14.45
N THR A 93 18.24 -2.98 -15.38
CA THR A 93 19.13 -3.21 -16.52
C THR A 93 19.10 -2.03 -17.50
N ASP A 94 17.93 -1.45 -17.72
CA ASP A 94 17.76 -0.26 -18.55
C ASP A 94 18.46 0.95 -17.90
N ALA A 95 18.32 1.13 -16.57
CA ALA A 95 19.02 2.16 -15.83
C ALA A 95 20.55 1.99 -15.91
N GLN A 96 21.06 0.78 -15.70
CA GLN A 96 22.49 0.45 -15.89
C GLN A 96 22.96 0.83 -17.30
N SER A 97 22.24 0.39 -18.34
CA SER A 97 22.60 0.66 -19.73
C SER A 97 22.62 2.15 -20.06
N VAL A 98 21.71 2.93 -19.46
CA VAL A 98 21.67 4.38 -19.62
C VAL A 98 22.86 5.05 -18.93
N ILE A 99 23.17 4.64 -17.71
CA ILE A 99 24.24 5.22 -16.88
C ILE A 99 25.63 4.84 -17.40
N ASP A 100 25.81 3.63 -17.95
CA ASP A 100 27.04 3.20 -18.62
C ASP A 100 27.40 4.09 -19.82
N GLY A 101 26.40 4.78 -20.40
CA GLY A 101 26.60 5.77 -21.45
C GLY A 101 27.07 7.14 -20.94
N PHE A 102 27.17 7.36 -19.63
CA PHE A 102 27.60 8.62 -19.04
C PHE A 102 29.11 8.61 -18.80
N ASP A 103 29.74 9.77 -18.98
CA ASP A 103 31.16 9.95 -18.66
C ASP A 103 31.31 10.22 -17.15
N LEU A 104 31.20 9.17 -16.35
CA LEU A 104 31.31 9.22 -14.89
C LEU A 104 32.66 8.69 -14.43
N SER A 105 33.33 9.43 -13.55
CA SER A 105 34.52 8.97 -12.83
C SER A 105 34.21 8.23 -11.53
N ALA A 106 32.93 8.11 -11.18
CA ALA A 106 32.45 7.54 -9.92
C ALA A 106 32.23 6.02 -10.02
N ASP A 107 32.41 5.33 -8.91
CA ASP A 107 31.97 3.95 -8.74
C ASP A 107 30.45 3.92 -8.55
N VAL A 108 29.72 3.24 -9.44
CA VAL A 108 28.25 3.17 -9.39
C VAL A 108 27.83 1.82 -8.83
N HIS A 109 27.05 1.86 -7.74
CA HIS A 109 26.41 0.72 -7.13
C HIS A 109 24.91 0.73 -7.41
N TYR A 110 24.33 -0.45 -7.56
CA TYR A 110 22.91 -0.64 -7.82
C TYR A 110 22.27 -1.39 -6.65
N GLY A 111 21.11 -0.92 -6.20
CA GLY A 111 20.41 -1.54 -5.09
C GLY A 111 18.91 -1.42 -5.15
N ALA A 112 18.23 -2.23 -4.35
CA ALA A 112 16.80 -2.10 -4.15
C ALA A 112 16.37 -2.58 -2.76
N VAL A 113 15.27 -2.06 -2.25
CA VAL A 113 14.76 -2.53 -0.94
C VAL A 113 14.28 -3.98 -1.05
N TYR A 114 13.49 -4.30 -2.09
CA TYR A 114 12.89 -5.63 -2.25
C TYR A 114 13.31 -6.32 -3.56
N VAL A 115 13.93 -7.48 -3.47
CA VAL A 115 14.26 -8.31 -4.65
C VAL A 115 13.44 -9.60 -4.65
N ASP A 116 13.04 -10.11 -5.82
CA ASP A 116 12.49 -11.47 -5.92
C ASP A 116 13.60 -12.52 -5.92
N GLU A 117 13.26 -13.78 -5.63
CA GLU A 117 14.24 -14.88 -5.67
C GLU A 117 14.87 -15.01 -7.06
N GLY A 118 16.21 -14.98 -7.10
CA GLY A 118 17.01 -15.00 -8.32
C GLY A 118 17.22 -13.63 -8.96
N ALA A 119 16.50 -12.59 -8.54
CA ALA A 119 16.66 -11.22 -9.04
C ALA A 119 17.81 -10.47 -8.34
N GLU A 120 18.41 -11.05 -7.29
CA GLU A 120 19.59 -10.52 -6.59
C GLU A 120 20.74 -10.27 -7.58
N ARG A 121 20.83 -11.06 -8.66
CA ARG A 121 21.88 -10.93 -9.69
C ARG A 121 21.89 -9.60 -10.45
N PHE A 122 20.84 -8.79 -10.32
CA PHE A 122 20.71 -7.50 -11.02
C PHE A 122 21.14 -6.31 -10.16
N VAL A 123 21.50 -6.54 -8.89
CA VAL A 123 21.87 -5.50 -7.93
C VAL A 123 23.12 -5.90 -7.16
N ASP A 124 23.85 -4.91 -6.65
CA ASP A 124 25.02 -5.12 -5.79
C ASP A 124 24.62 -5.30 -4.32
N THR A 125 23.51 -4.69 -3.90
CA THR A 125 23.01 -4.73 -2.52
C THR A 125 21.49 -4.63 -2.46
N TYR A 126 20.86 -5.21 -1.44
CA TYR A 126 19.42 -5.15 -1.24
C TYR A 126 19.04 -5.37 0.22
N ALA A 127 17.89 -4.86 0.65
CA ALA A 127 17.45 -5.00 2.05
C ALA A 127 16.93 -6.41 2.34
N GLN A 128 16.04 -6.93 1.47
CA GLN A 128 15.48 -8.27 1.66
C GLN A 128 14.94 -8.90 0.38
N THR A 129 14.96 -10.24 0.36
CA THR A 129 14.21 -11.01 -0.64
C THR A 129 12.73 -11.08 -0.26
N LEU A 130 11.85 -10.75 -1.21
CA LEU A 130 10.40 -10.74 -1.05
C LEU A 130 9.76 -11.54 -2.20
N ALA A 131 9.25 -12.73 -1.91
CA ALA A 131 8.69 -13.61 -2.94
C ALA A 131 7.36 -13.10 -3.53
N PHE A 132 7.08 -13.43 -4.79
CA PHE A 132 5.76 -13.28 -5.40
C PHE A 132 4.70 -14.22 -4.75
N PRO A 133 3.41 -13.82 -4.62
CA PRO A 133 2.79 -12.55 -5.04
C PRO A 133 2.97 -11.42 -4.02
N ARG A 134 3.26 -10.22 -4.54
CA ARG A 134 3.53 -8.99 -3.79
C ARG A 134 2.51 -7.90 -4.08
N VAL A 135 2.24 -7.06 -3.09
CA VAL A 135 1.39 -5.86 -3.21
C VAL A 135 2.05 -4.73 -2.43
N PHE A 136 2.21 -3.58 -3.07
CA PHE A 136 2.79 -2.39 -2.44
C PHE A 136 1.73 -1.31 -2.30
N GLU A 137 1.75 -0.61 -1.17
CA GLU A 137 0.79 0.45 -0.88
C GLU A 137 0.77 1.56 -1.93
N TRP A 138 1.95 2.02 -2.34
CA TRP A 138 2.14 3.18 -3.21
C TRP A 138 1.73 2.96 -4.66
N ASN A 139 1.57 1.71 -5.11
CA ASN A 139 1.21 1.41 -6.50
C ASN A 139 0.03 0.43 -6.66
N MET A 140 -0.60 -0.01 -5.57
CA MET A 140 -1.67 -1.01 -5.59
C MET A 140 -2.80 -0.67 -6.57
N MET A 141 -3.20 0.60 -6.66
CA MET A 141 -4.29 1.03 -7.56
C MET A 141 -3.87 1.15 -9.03
N HIS A 142 -2.60 0.89 -9.34
CA HIS A 142 -2.03 0.98 -10.69
C HIS A 142 -1.36 -0.34 -11.12
N HIS A 143 -1.37 -1.35 -10.25
CA HIS A 143 -0.72 -2.62 -10.51
C HIS A 143 -1.63 -3.60 -11.24
N ALA A 144 -1.06 -4.37 -12.17
CA ALA A 144 -1.79 -5.32 -13.03
C ALA A 144 -2.60 -6.41 -12.29
N PHE A 145 -2.37 -6.61 -10.98
CA PHE A 145 -3.14 -7.58 -10.20
C PHE A 145 -4.60 -7.15 -10.03
N LEU A 146 -4.93 -5.85 -10.19
CA LEU A 146 -6.29 -5.35 -10.08
C LEU A 146 -7.26 -6.05 -11.03
N ARG A 147 -6.79 -6.49 -12.20
CA ARG A 147 -7.55 -7.31 -13.15
C ARG A 147 -8.05 -8.62 -12.54
N ASN A 148 -7.37 -9.10 -11.50
CA ASN A 148 -7.70 -10.30 -10.74
C ASN A 148 -8.09 -9.96 -9.29
N SER A 149 -8.67 -8.78 -9.04
CA SER A 149 -9.08 -8.34 -7.71
C SER A 149 -10.57 -8.05 -7.63
N CYS A 150 -11.10 -8.17 -6.41
CA CYS A 150 -12.32 -7.52 -6.00
C CYS A 150 -11.98 -6.18 -5.33
N VAL A 151 -12.71 -5.12 -5.66
CA VAL A 151 -12.48 -3.77 -5.13
C VAL A 151 -13.80 -3.23 -4.62
N ASP A 152 -13.84 -2.80 -3.36
CA ASP A 152 -14.98 -2.04 -2.85
C ASP A 152 -15.07 -0.70 -3.58
N LEU A 153 -16.28 -0.14 -3.70
CA LEU A 153 -16.47 1.13 -4.38
C LEU A 153 -16.35 2.28 -3.38
N ASP A 154 -17.22 2.29 -2.37
CA ASP A 154 -17.31 3.36 -1.38
C ASP A 154 -16.15 3.22 -0.37
N GLY A 155 -15.45 4.34 -0.13
CA GLY A 155 -14.24 4.40 0.70
C GLY A 155 -12.95 3.96 -0.01
N ILE A 156 -13.01 3.50 -1.26
CA ILE A 156 -11.83 3.16 -2.08
C ILE A 156 -11.76 4.03 -3.36
N LEU A 157 -12.79 3.95 -4.21
CA LEU A 157 -12.84 4.68 -5.49
C LEU A 157 -13.45 6.08 -5.32
N CYS A 158 -14.39 6.22 -4.39
CA CYS A 158 -14.94 7.51 -3.95
C CYS A 158 -15.13 7.49 -2.43
N ARG A 159 -15.48 8.62 -1.81
CA ARG A 159 -15.84 8.65 -0.38
C ARG A 159 -17.14 7.91 -0.10
N ASP A 160 -17.37 7.54 1.15
CA ASP A 160 -18.69 7.09 1.62
C ASP A 160 -19.72 8.25 1.59
N PRO A 161 -21.02 7.94 1.40
CA PRO A 161 -22.09 8.93 1.58
C PRO A 161 -22.22 9.33 3.05
N THR A 162 -22.56 10.59 3.31
CA THR A 162 -22.97 11.02 4.66
C THR A 162 -24.31 10.38 5.05
N PRO A 163 -24.68 10.39 6.35
CA PRO A 163 -25.99 9.93 6.78
C PRO A 163 -27.17 10.64 6.08
N GLU A 164 -27.02 11.93 5.80
CA GLU A 164 -28.00 12.77 5.11
C GLU A 164 -28.08 12.44 3.62
N GLU A 165 -26.94 12.24 2.95
CA GLU A 165 -26.88 11.84 1.54
C GLU A 165 -27.41 10.42 1.32
N ASN A 166 -27.24 9.52 2.29
CA ASN A 166 -27.72 8.14 2.20
C ASN A 166 -29.24 8.06 2.47
N ASP A 167 -30.07 8.89 1.83
CA ASP A 167 -31.52 8.99 2.07
C ASP A 167 -32.36 7.91 1.38
N ASP A 168 -31.74 7.08 0.50
CA ASP A 168 -32.41 6.14 -0.40
C ASP A 168 -33.35 6.84 -1.42
N GLY A 169 -33.07 8.11 -1.70
CA GLY A 169 -33.92 9.05 -2.43
C GLY A 169 -33.10 9.98 -3.35
N PRO A 170 -33.54 11.23 -3.54
CA PRO A 170 -32.89 12.20 -4.42
C PRO A 170 -31.45 12.54 -4.02
N GLU A 171 -31.20 12.75 -2.72
CA GLU A 171 -29.87 13.15 -2.23
C GLU A 171 -28.84 12.05 -2.52
N TYR A 172 -29.25 10.78 -2.38
CA TYR A 172 -28.36 9.66 -2.67
C TYR A 172 -28.04 9.52 -4.16
N ARG A 173 -29.00 9.82 -5.04
CA ARG A 173 -28.74 9.83 -6.50
C ARG A 173 -27.82 10.97 -6.90
N GLU A 174 -27.99 12.13 -6.28
CA GLU A 174 -27.10 13.28 -6.47
C GLU A 174 -25.69 12.93 -6.02
N PHE A 175 -25.54 12.35 -4.82
CA PHE A 175 -24.26 11.87 -4.33
C PHE A 175 -23.58 10.89 -5.30
N ILE A 176 -24.29 9.83 -5.75
CA ILE A 176 -23.72 8.84 -6.68
C ILE A 176 -23.22 9.50 -7.96
N SER A 177 -23.94 10.50 -8.46
CA SER A 177 -23.65 11.12 -9.76
C SER A 177 -22.59 12.23 -9.69
N THR A 178 -22.30 12.76 -8.50
CA THR A 178 -21.47 13.97 -8.35
C THR A 178 -20.26 13.78 -7.44
N VAL A 179 -20.16 12.66 -6.72
CA VAL A 179 -19.05 12.41 -5.81
C VAL A 179 -17.71 12.37 -6.56
N ASP A 180 -16.73 13.15 -6.12
CA ASP A 180 -15.40 13.11 -6.72
C ASP A 180 -14.69 11.75 -6.47
N PRO A 181 -13.96 11.21 -7.45
CA PRO A 181 -13.15 10.02 -7.25
C PRO A 181 -11.96 10.33 -6.33
N ILE A 182 -11.65 9.39 -5.43
CA ILE A 182 -10.44 9.43 -4.59
C ILE A 182 -9.22 9.03 -5.41
N CYS A 183 -9.36 7.98 -6.22
CA CYS A 183 -8.30 7.43 -7.05
C CYS A 183 -8.93 6.82 -8.30
N VAL A 184 -8.38 7.15 -9.46
CA VAL A 184 -8.74 6.53 -10.75
C VAL A 184 -7.67 5.48 -11.07
N PRO A 185 -7.99 4.18 -11.03
CA PRO A 185 -7.03 3.14 -11.37
C PRO A 185 -6.58 3.26 -12.82
N SER A 186 -5.27 3.09 -13.06
CA SER A 186 -4.72 3.13 -14.43
C SER A 186 -4.81 1.79 -15.16
N VAL A 187 -5.43 0.80 -14.52
CA VAL A 187 -5.62 -0.55 -15.04
C VAL A 187 -7.04 -1.01 -14.75
N LYS A 188 -7.57 -1.81 -15.66
CA LYS A 188 -8.88 -2.42 -15.53
C LYS A 188 -9.00 -3.25 -14.24
N ILE A 189 -10.06 -3.04 -13.49
CA ILE A 189 -10.41 -3.80 -12.29
C ILE A 189 -11.12 -5.10 -12.72
N GLY A 190 -10.85 -6.22 -12.03
CA GLY A 190 -11.60 -7.45 -12.23
C GLY A 190 -13.06 -7.26 -11.82
N LYS A 191 -13.33 -7.11 -10.53
CA LYS A 191 -14.69 -6.91 -10.03
C LYS A 191 -14.78 -5.73 -9.08
N ILE A 192 -15.75 -4.86 -9.29
CA ILE A 192 -16.19 -3.90 -8.29
C ILE A 192 -17.32 -4.56 -7.50
N VAL A 193 -17.17 -4.65 -6.17
CA VAL A 193 -18.13 -5.30 -5.28
C VAL A 193 -18.59 -4.31 -4.22
N THR A 194 -19.81 -3.80 -4.36
CA THR A 194 -20.34 -2.74 -3.51
C THR A 194 -21.65 -3.14 -2.81
N CYS A 195 -21.89 -2.51 -1.66
CA CYS A 195 -23.15 -2.59 -0.92
C CYS A 195 -24.12 -1.45 -1.28
N ARG A 196 -23.86 -0.69 -2.36
CA ARG A 196 -24.90 0.08 -3.06
C ARG A 196 -25.99 -0.85 -3.54
N LEU A 197 -27.24 -0.38 -3.54
CA LEU A 197 -28.38 -1.17 -3.99
C LEU A 197 -28.43 -1.26 -5.51
N GLU A 198 -28.81 -2.42 -6.03
CA GLU A 198 -28.94 -2.71 -7.47
C GLU A 198 -29.79 -1.67 -8.22
N LYS A 199 -30.81 -1.08 -7.57
CA LYS A 199 -31.67 -0.05 -8.16
C LYS A 199 -30.93 1.25 -8.57
N TYR A 200 -29.67 1.42 -8.14
CA TYR A 200 -28.79 2.53 -8.51
C TYR A 200 -27.69 2.14 -9.49
N ARG A 201 -27.81 0.97 -10.14
CA ARG A 201 -26.81 0.47 -11.09
C ARG A 201 -26.56 1.45 -12.22
N SER A 202 -27.62 2.03 -12.79
CA SER A 202 -27.50 2.94 -13.94
C SER A 202 -26.65 4.16 -13.58
N GLU A 203 -26.94 4.80 -12.44
CA GLU A 203 -26.18 5.96 -11.95
C GLU A 203 -24.75 5.57 -11.58
N THR A 204 -24.56 4.43 -10.90
CA THR A 204 -23.24 3.95 -10.49
C THR A 204 -22.36 3.62 -11.70
N ALA A 205 -22.92 2.96 -12.71
CA ALA A 205 -22.20 2.61 -13.93
C ALA A 205 -21.87 3.84 -14.78
N ALA A 206 -22.78 4.83 -14.85
CA ALA A 206 -22.53 6.09 -15.53
C ALA A 206 -21.40 6.88 -14.88
N TRP A 207 -21.38 6.96 -13.54
CA TRP A 207 -20.29 7.60 -12.79
C TRP A 207 -18.93 6.91 -13.04
N LEU A 208 -18.90 5.57 -13.05
CA LEU A 208 -17.67 4.82 -13.34
C LEU A 208 -17.15 5.10 -14.77
N ASP A 209 -18.04 5.17 -15.76
CA ASP A 209 -17.70 5.47 -17.15
C ASP A 209 -17.20 6.91 -17.32
N GLU A 210 -17.89 7.89 -16.73
CA GLU A 210 -17.52 9.31 -16.75
C GLU A 210 -16.09 9.55 -16.22
N HIS A 211 -15.70 8.83 -15.18
CA HIS A 211 -14.36 8.92 -14.58
C HIS A 211 -13.33 7.97 -15.18
N GLY A 212 -13.67 7.21 -16.24
CA GLY A 212 -12.74 6.32 -16.93
C GLY A 212 -12.30 5.11 -16.09
N ILE A 213 -13.12 4.67 -15.12
CA ILE A 213 -12.84 3.51 -14.28
C ILE A 213 -13.31 2.26 -15.02
N GLU A 214 -12.38 1.54 -15.63
CA GLU A 214 -12.68 0.29 -16.31
C GLU A 214 -12.78 -0.90 -15.35
N TYR A 215 -13.78 -1.77 -15.55
CA TYR A 215 -13.98 -3.00 -14.78
C TYR A 215 -14.56 -4.13 -15.63
N ASP A 216 -14.37 -5.40 -15.24
CA ASP A 216 -15.04 -6.54 -15.91
C ASP A 216 -16.46 -6.75 -15.39
N GLU A 217 -16.69 -6.65 -14.08
CA GLU A 217 -17.99 -6.88 -13.47
C GLU A 217 -18.30 -5.90 -12.32
N LEU A 218 -19.52 -5.35 -12.31
CA LEU A 218 -20.06 -4.54 -11.21
C LEU A 218 -21.10 -5.38 -10.43
N VAL A 219 -20.75 -5.78 -9.22
CA VAL A 219 -21.61 -6.59 -8.34
C VAL A 219 -22.20 -5.70 -7.25
N MET A 220 -23.53 -5.55 -7.25
CA MET A 220 -24.26 -4.68 -6.32
C MET A 220 -25.30 -5.45 -5.53
N MET A 221 -25.63 -4.94 -4.35
CA MET A 221 -26.42 -5.65 -3.35
C MET A 221 -27.92 -5.68 -3.70
N GLN A 222 -28.52 -6.87 -3.57
CA GLN A 222 -29.90 -7.15 -3.96
C GLN A 222 -30.88 -6.98 -2.78
N TYR A 223 -31.10 -5.74 -2.34
CA TYR A 223 -32.18 -5.39 -1.43
C TYR A 223 -33.10 -4.32 -2.05
N PRO A 224 -34.39 -4.28 -1.70
CA PRO A 224 -35.34 -3.31 -2.28
C PRO A 224 -35.07 -1.87 -1.83
N ASP A 225 -34.62 -1.68 -0.59
CA ASP A 225 -34.48 -0.36 0.04
C ASP A 225 -33.38 -0.34 1.12
N LYS A 226 -33.04 0.88 1.54
CA LYS A 226 -32.04 1.12 2.60
C LYS A 226 -32.46 0.47 3.92
N ALA A 227 -33.74 0.51 4.28
CA ALA A 227 -34.21 -0.02 5.56
C ALA A 227 -33.93 -1.53 5.66
N THR A 228 -34.25 -2.29 4.61
CA THR A 228 -34.00 -3.73 4.50
C THR A 228 -32.51 -4.04 4.51
N ARG A 229 -31.71 -3.28 3.75
CA ARG A 229 -30.24 -3.41 3.74
C ARG A 229 -29.62 -3.20 5.12
N VAL A 230 -30.04 -2.15 5.83
CA VAL A 230 -29.53 -1.83 7.17
C VAL A 230 -29.96 -2.89 8.18
N ALA A 231 -31.21 -3.36 8.11
CA ALA A 231 -31.70 -4.42 8.98
C ALA A 231 -30.95 -5.74 8.79
N ALA A 232 -30.51 -6.06 7.56
CA ALA A 232 -29.71 -7.24 7.29
C ALA A 232 -28.28 -7.13 7.84
N GLY A 233 -27.67 -5.94 7.76
CA GLY A 233 -26.36 -5.64 8.35
C GLY A 233 -25.22 -6.57 7.91
N ASN A 234 -25.35 -7.21 6.76
CA ASN A 234 -24.50 -8.32 6.30
C ASN A 234 -23.54 -7.92 5.17
N HIS A 235 -23.06 -6.67 5.19
CA HIS A 235 -22.20 -6.10 4.15
C HIS A 235 -20.94 -6.92 3.93
N GLY A 236 -20.25 -7.30 5.02
CA GLY A 236 -19.05 -8.11 4.96
C GLY A 236 -19.32 -9.52 4.45
N GLU A 237 -20.39 -10.17 4.91
CA GLU A 237 -20.78 -11.53 4.51
C GLU A 237 -21.21 -11.58 3.04
N TYR A 238 -21.93 -10.55 2.57
CA TYR A 238 -22.30 -10.41 1.17
C TYR A 238 -21.06 -10.32 0.27
N LYS A 239 -20.15 -9.40 0.58
CA LYS A 239 -18.86 -9.25 -0.14
C LYS A 239 -18.04 -10.53 -0.08
N ALA A 240 -18.03 -11.21 1.07
CA ALA A 240 -17.35 -12.50 1.25
C ALA A 240 -17.93 -13.58 0.32
N GLY A 241 -19.26 -13.67 0.19
CA GLY A 241 -19.90 -14.61 -0.72
C GLY A 241 -19.51 -14.38 -2.18
N VAL A 242 -19.50 -13.12 -2.62
CA VAL A 242 -19.03 -12.75 -3.98
C VAL A 242 -17.56 -13.13 -4.17
N TYR A 243 -16.71 -12.80 -3.20
CA TYR A 243 -15.28 -13.08 -3.29
C TYR A 243 -14.93 -14.56 -3.20
N GLN A 244 -15.68 -15.35 -2.44
CA GLN A 244 -15.53 -16.80 -2.34
C GLN A 244 -15.81 -17.49 -3.67
N CYS A 245 -16.80 -16.99 -4.40
CA CYS A 245 -17.24 -17.54 -5.70
C CYS A 245 -16.46 -16.97 -6.90
N SER A 246 -15.45 -16.13 -6.67
CA SER A 246 -14.64 -15.54 -7.73
C SER A 246 -13.20 -16.07 -7.74
N ASP A 247 -12.57 -16.02 -8.91
CA ASP A 247 -11.15 -16.38 -9.08
C ASP A 247 -10.18 -15.29 -8.62
N ALA A 248 -10.71 -14.14 -8.17
CA ALA A 248 -9.92 -13.00 -7.71
C ALA A 248 -8.95 -13.43 -6.59
N LYS A 249 -7.75 -12.84 -6.59
CA LYS A 249 -6.65 -13.18 -5.66
C LYS A 249 -6.51 -12.20 -4.50
N LEU A 250 -7.16 -11.04 -4.60
CA LEU A 250 -7.17 -10.02 -3.56
C LEU A 250 -8.56 -9.37 -3.49
N PHE A 251 -8.98 -8.99 -2.29
CA PHE A 251 -10.08 -8.05 -2.07
C PHE A 251 -9.53 -6.77 -1.45
N ILE A 252 -9.85 -5.60 -2.00
CA ILE A 252 -9.50 -4.29 -1.45
C ILE A 252 -10.76 -3.70 -0.82
N GLU A 253 -10.77 -3.60 0.51
CA GLU A 253 -11.93 -3.20 1.31
C GLU A 253 -11.60 -1.94 2.11
N SER A 254 -12.54 -0.99 2.14
CA SER A 254 -12.37 0.26 2.89
C SER A 254 -12.40 0.01 4.39
N SER A 255 -13.42 -0.70 4.89
CA SER A 255 -13.65 -0.93 6.32
C SER A 255 -12.88 -2.13 6.87
N HIS A 256 -12.14 -1.95 7.96
CA HIS A 256 -11.42 -3.04 8.61
C HIS A 256 -12.36 -4.15 9.13
N SER A 257 -13.52 -3.77 9.67
CA SER A 257 -14.47 -4.75 10.20
C SER A 257 -15.02 -5.66 9.09
N GLN A 258 -15.41 -5.08 7.95
CA GLN A 258 -15.84 -5.85 6.77
C GLN A 258 -14.67 -6.66 6.20
N ALA A 259 -13.47 -6.08 6.10
CA ALA A 259 -12.29 -6.76 5.59
C ALA A 259 -11.98 -8.02 6.41
N ARG A 260 -12.11 -7.94 7.73
CA ARG A 260 -11.93 -9.06 8.65
C ARG A 260 -12.98 -10.14 8.44
N THR A 261 -14.25 -9.78 8.30
CA THR A 261 -15.34 -10.71 7.96
C THR A 261 -15.03 -11.41 6.63
N ILE A 262 -14.70 -10.67 5.58
CA ILE A 262 -14.37 -11.23 4.26
C ILE A 262 -13.18 -12.20 4.35
N ALA A 263 -12.11 -11.83 5.05
CA ALA A 263 -10.93 -12.67 5.20
C ALA A 263 -11.23 -13.96 5.98
N MET A 264 -12.07 -13.89 7.02
CA MET A 264 -12.48 -15.05 7.81
C MET A 264 -13.34 -16.03 7.02
N HIS A 265 -14.28 -15.52 6.23
CA HIS A 265 -15.20 -16.35 5.46
C HIS A 265 -14.54 -16.96 4.22
N THR A 266 -13.56 -16.27 3.63
CA THR A 266 -12.94 -16.72 2.37
C THR A 266 -11.60 -17.43 2.54
N ASN A 267 -10.88 -17.19 3.64
CA ASN A 267 -9.47 -17.54 3.82
C ASN A 267 -8.54 -17.00 2.71
N LYS A 268 -9.01 -16.03 1.91
CA LYS A 268 -8.25 -15.38 0.84
C LYS A 268 -7.65 -14.06 1.34
N PRO A 269 -6.62 -13.51 0.67
CA PRO A 269 -6.07 -12.20 1.03
C PRO A 269 -7.13 -11.09 0.90
N VAL A 270 -7.20 -10.23 1.93
CA VAL A 270 -8.04 -9.03 1.94
C VAL A 270 -7.23 -7.87 2.48
N TYR A 271 -7.10 -6.81 1.71
CA TYR A 271 -6.50 -5.56 2.16
C TYR A 271 -7.56 -4.68 2.82
N SER A 272 -7.27 -4.18 4.03
CA SER A 272 -8.05 -3.18 4.74
C SER A 272 -7.40 -1.81 4.56
N LYS A 273 -8.10 -0.88 3.91
CA LYS A 273 -7.62 0.49 3.72
C LYS A 273 -7.58 1.26 5.03
N GLU A 274 -8.61 1.14 5.87
CA GLU A 274 -8.70 1.82 7.18
C GLU A 274 -7.47 1.58 8.06
N GLN A 275 -6.97 0.35 8.10
CA GLN A 275 -5.80 0.01 8.93
C GLN A 275 -4.51 -0.18 8.13
N ASN A 276 -4.54 0.03 6.82
CA ASN A 276 -3.40 -0.14 5.93
C ASN A 276 -2.72 -1.52 6.09
N ARG A 277 -3.52 -2.60 6.10
CA ARG A 277 -3.05 -3.95 6.45
C ARG A 277 -3.63 -5.04 5.56
N MET A 278 -2.83 -6.07 5.30
CA MET A 278 -3.25 -7.29 4.61
C MET A 278 -3.72 -8.34 5.63
N LEU A 279 -4.96 -8.78 5.49
CA LEU A 279 -5.58 -9.82 6.29
C LEU A 279 -5.55 -11.16 5.54
N GLN A 280 -5.12 -12.21 6.23
CA GLN A 280 -5.20 -13.61 5.80
C GLN A 280 -5.46 -14.50 7.03
N GLN A 281 -5.97 -15.72 6.84
CA GLN A 281 -6.27 -16.63 7.95
C GLN A 281 -5.06 -16.88 8.87
N GLY A 282 -3.84 -16.98 8.30
CA GLY A 282 -2.61 -17.11 9.09
C GLY A 282 -2.31 -15.89 9.97
N TYR A 283 -2.55 -14.68 9.45
CA TYR A 283 -2.46 -13.43 10.22
C TYR A 283 -3.53 -13.39 11.32
N LEU A 284 -4.79 -13.68 10.98
CA LEU A 284 -5.90 -13.69 11.94
C LEU A 284 -5.69 -14.73 13.06
N SER A 285 -5.13 -15.89 12.72
CA SER A 285 -4.77 -16.92 13.69
C SER A 285 -3.65 -16.47 14.63
N ARG A 286 -2.64 -15.75 14.10
CA ARG A 286 -1.57 -15.15 14.91
C ARG A 286 -2.11 -14.05 15.83
N VAL A 287 -2.98 -13.17 15.35
CA VAL A 287 -3.65 -12.15 16.17
C VAL A 287 -4.49 -12.81 17.26
N ALA A 288 -5.28 -13.82 16.93
CA ALA A 288 -6.09 -14.56 17.91
C ALA A 288 -5.21 -15.25 18.98
N ARG A 289 -4.08 -15.84 18.58
CA ARG A 289 -3.10 -16.42 19.52
C ARG A 289 -2.49 -15.35 20.42
N ASN A 290 -2.07 -14.22 19.86
CA ASN A 290 -1.50 -13.10 20.62
C ASN A 290 -2.52 -12.54 21.62
N GLY A 291 -3.77 -12.33 21.20
CA GLY A 291 -4.85 -11.89 22.09
C GLY A 291 -5.12 -12.90 23.22
N ARG A 292 -5.10 -14.21 22.94
CA ARG A 292 -5.21 -15.25 23.99
C ARG A 292 -4.04 -15.17 24.97
N MET A 293 -2.81 -15.08 24.49
CA MET A 293 -1.63 -14.93 25.36
C MET A 293 -1.70 -13.66 26.21
N SER A 294 -2.18 -12.54 25.65
CA SER A 294 -2.36 -11.29 26.41
C SER A 294 -3.45 -11.42 27.48
N ILE A 295 -4.57 -12.08 27.18
CA ILE A 295 -5.62 -12.36 28.17
C ILE A 295 -5.10 -13.31 29.27
N GLU A 296 -4.33 -14.34 28.91
CA GLU A 296 -3.69 -15.24 29.87
C GLU A 296 -2.67 -14.51 30.74
N ALA A 297 -1.87 -13.62 30.17
CA ALA A 297 -0.92 -12.79 30.91
C ALA A 297 -1.64 -11.89 31.94
N VAL A 298 -2.73 -11.22 31.54
CA VAL A 298 -3.56 -10.41 32.44
C VAL A 298 -4.19 -11.26 33.55
N LYS A 299 -4.68 -12.47 33.22
CA LYS A 299 -5.24 -13.39 34.21
C LYS A 299 -4.20 -13.91 35.20
N SER A 300 -2.96 -14.10 34.75
CA SER A 300 -1.87 -14.65 35.57
C SER A 300 -1.34 -13.65 36.60
N ASP A 301 -1.38 -12.34 36.29
CA ASP A 301 -0.91 -11.28 37.18
C ASP A 301 -1.77 -10.00 37.02
N PRO A 302 -3.01 -10.02 37.54
CA PRO A 302 -3.95 -8.90 37.35
C PRO A 302 -3.53 -7.64 38.12
N LEU A 303 -2.82 -7.78 39.24
CA LEU A 303 -2.38 -6.66 40.07
C LEU A 303 -1.33 -5.80 39.35
N ARG A 304 -0.39 -6.43 38.65
CA ARG A 304 0.60 -5.72 37.83
C ARG A 304 -0.03 -4.84 36.75
N TYR A 305 -1.08 -5.32 36.09
CA TYR A 305 -1.79 -4.53 35.07
C TYR A 305 -2.59 -3.36 35.68
N VAL A 306 -3.17 -3.56 36.88
CA VAL A 306 -3.83 -2.47 37.64
C VAL A 306 -2.82 -1.42 38.09
N GLU A 307 -1.63 -1.83 38.52
CA GLU A 307 -0.54 -0.92 38.87
C GLU A 307 -0.04 -0.14 37.65
N GLN A 308 0.16 -0.81 36.50
CA GLN A 308 0.56 -0.14 35.26
C GLN A 308 -0.47 0.87 34.76
N LEU A 309 -1.76 0.53 34.83
CA LEU A 309 -2.85 1.47 34.51
C LEU A 309 -2.86 2.66 35.47
N ARG A 310 -2.57 2.45 36.76
CA ARG A 310 -2.51 3.53 37.76
C ARG A 310 -1.27 4.40 37.60
N SER A 311 -0.13 3.83 37.22
CA SER A 311 1.13 4.56 37.09
C SER A 311 1.21 5.36 35.79
N ASP A 312 0.71 4.80 34.68
CA ASP A 312 0.70 5.45 33.38
C ASP A 312 -0.51 5.00 32.54
N PRO A 313 -1.69 5.58 32.78
CA PRO A 313 -2.92 5.18 32.12
C PRO A 313 -2.91 5.43 30.61
N VAL A 314 -2.18 6.45 30.14
CA VAL A 314 -2.12 6.81 28.71
C VAL A 314 -1.30 5.78 27.95
N ASP A 315 -0.12 5.43 28.46
CA ASP A 315 0.76 4.47 27.80
C ASP A 315 0.23 3.03 27.94
N PHE A 316 -0.50 2.74 29.02
CA PHE A 316 -1.25 1.50 29.16
C PHE A 316 -2.31 1.33 28.06
N VAL A 317 -3.13 2.36 27.81
CA VAL A 317 -4.17 2.32 26.77
C VAL A 317 -3.55 2.18 25.38
N LYS A 318 -2.45 2.89 25.08
CA LYS A 318 -1.72 2.74 23.80
C LYS A 318 -1.20 1.31 23.58
N ARG A 319 -0.57 0.71 24.60
CA ARG A 319 -0.07 -0.67 24.54
C ARG A 319 -1.18 -1.72 24.47
N ALA A 320 -2.30 -1.50 25.15
CA ALA A 320 -3.46 -2.39 25.04
C ALA A 320 -4.07 -2.33 23.63
N SER A 321 -4.10 -1.15 23.02
CA SER A 321 -4.63 -0.94 21.67
C SER A 321 -3.76 -1.62 20.60
N SER A 322 -2.44 -1.60 20.74
CA SER A 322 -1.51 -2.18 19.75
C SER A 322 -1.49 -3.71 19.70
N VAL A 323 -2.03 -4.39 20.72
CA VAL A 323 -2.18 -5.87 20.73
C VAL A 323 -3.39 -6.32 19.90
N PHE A 324 -4.40 -5.47 19.75
CA PHE A 324 -5.66 -5.77 19.07
C PHE A 324 -5.83 -5.08 17.71
N LEU A 325 -4.97 -4.10 17.39
CA LEU A 325 -4.83 -3.46 16.07
C LEU A 325 -3.81 -4.20 15.22
#